data_AF-A0A0A9WK35-F1
#
_entry.id   AF-A0A0A9WK35-F1
#
_cell.length_a   1.000
_cell.length_b   1.000
_cell.length_c   1.000
_cell.angle_alpha   90.00
_cell.angle_beta   90.00
_cell.angle_gamma   90.00
#
_symmetry.space_group_name_H-M   'P 1'
#
loop_
_entity.id
_entity.type
_entity.pdbx_description
1 polymer ?
#
loop_
_entity_poly.entity_id
_entity_poly.type
_entity_poly.pdbx_seq_one_letter_code
_entity_poly.pdbx_strand_id
1 'polypeptide(L)'
;LLDWRAQQGLETWDSRRYVNNKTRVQHIEAECQDDYMKIRIGFNGSFGGLLYSSGYSYDPDCVYINGTGREYYEFYIQLNRCGTLGKNSRQEDARKNPAKNLMWNTVTVQYN
;
A
#
# COMPACT_ATOMS: atom_id res chain seq x y z
N LEU A 1 38.57 5.66 -39.39
CA LEU A 1 38.82 5.73 -37.93
C LEU A 1 37.88 6.78 -37.36
N LEU A 2 36.68 6.38 -36.94
CA LEU A 2 35.74 7.24 -36.23
C LEU A 2 35.26 6.47 -35.00
N ASP A 3 35.25 7.17 -33.86
CA ASP A 3 35.30 6.65 -32.49
C ASP A 3 34.08 5.83 -32.06
N TRP A 4 34.33 4.57 -31.68
CA TRP A 4 33.39 3.69 -30.96
C TRP A 4 33.10 4.15 -29.51
N ARG A 5 33.80 5.19 -29.01
CA ARG A 5 33.68 5.65 -27.62
C ARG A 5 32.49 6.57 -27.34
N ALA A 6 31.77 7.05 -28.35
CA ALA A 6 30.69 8.02 -28.16
C ALA A 6 29.31 7.39 -27.83
N GLN A 7 29.13 6.08 -27.98
CA GLN A 7 27.81 5.43 -27.82
C GLN A 7 27.49 5.02 -26.37
N GLN A 8 28.49 4.87 -25.49
CA GLN A 8 28.24 4.44 -24.10
C GLN A 8 27.76 5.55 -23.16
N GLY A 9 27.77 6.81 -23.60
CA GLY A 9 27.33 7.94 -22.79
C GLY A 9 25.81 8.05 -22.71
N LEU A 10 25.10 7.94 -23.84
CA LEU A 10 23.69 8.31 -23.96
C LEU A 10 22.74 7.31 -23.27
N GLU A 11 23.02 6.01 -23.35
CA GLU A 11 22.17 4.95 -22.77
C GLU A 11 22.14 4.99 -21.24
N THR A 12 23.20 5.51 -20.61
CA THR A 12 23.31 5.60 -19.14
C THR A 12 22.55 6.78 -18.53
N TRP A 13 22.23 7.83 -19.30
CA TRP A 13 21.41 8.97 -18.83
C TRP A 13 19.92 8.66 -18.91
N ASP A 14 19.46 8.01 -19.99
CA ASP A 14 18.06 7.61 -20.13
C ASP A 14 17.68 6.49 -19.16
N SER A 15 18.58 5.54 -18.90
CA SER A 15 18.36 4.52 -17.87
C SER A 15 18.24 5.13 -16.47
N ARG A 16 19.01 6.18 -16.15
CA ARG A 16 18.91 6.91 -14.87
C ARG A 16 17.64 7.74 -14.75
N ARG A 17 17.11 8.27 -15.86
CA ARG A 17 15.80 8.96 -15.88
C ARG A 17 14.63 7.98 -15.78
N TYR A 18 14.75 6.78 -16.35
CA TYR A 18 13.72 5.73 -16.28
C TYR A 18 13.65 5.06 -14.90
N VAL A 19 14.80 4.82 -14.26
CA VAL A 19 14.87 4.25 -12.89
C VAL A 19 14.25 5.18 -11.83
N ASN A 20 14.27 6.50 -12.07
CA ASN A 20 13.66 7.48 -11.17
C ASN A 20 12.16 7.72 -11.41
N ASN A 21 11.57 7.13 -12.45
CA ASN A 21 10.15 7.29 -12.82
C ASN A 21 9.30 6.05 -12.48
N LYS A 22 9.75 5.23 -11.52
CA LYS A 22 8.93 4.12 -11.03
C LYS A 22 7.81 4.66 -10.14
N THR A 23 6.58 4.21 -10.39
CA THR A 23 5.44 4.47 -9.49
C THR A 23 5.75 3.91 -8.10
N ARG A 24 5.52 4.72 -7.08
CA ARG A 24 5.75 4.41 -5.67
C ARG A 24 4.60 4.95 -4.85
N VAL A 25 4.35 4.32 -3.69
CA VAL A 25 3.44 4.86 -2.69
C VAL A 25 3.95 6.23 -2.26
N GLN A 26 3.10 7.24 -2.43
CA GLN A 26 3.37 8.62 -2.03
C GLN A 26 2.83 8.90 -0.62
N HIS A 27 1.63 8.42 -0.33
CA HIS A 27 1.02 8.53 0.99
C HIS A 27 0.05 7.37 1.25
N ILE A 28 -0.15 7.06 2.53
CA ILE A 28 -1.15 6.11 3.00
C ILE A 28 -1.79 6.65 4.27
N GLU A 29 -3.12 6.55 4.34
CA GLU A 29 -3.92 6.92 5.50
C GLU A 29 -4.79 5.74 5.91
N ALA A 30 -4.93 5.56 7.22
CA ALA A 30 -5.81 4.55 7.79
C ALA A 30 -6.75 5.23 8.79
N GLU A 31 -8.04 5.14 8.53
CA GLU A 31 -9.09 5.59 9.43
C GLU A 31 -9.77 4.37 10.06
N CYS A 32 -9.62 4.23 11.37
CA CYS A 32 -10.11 3.09 12.14
C CYS A 32 -11.46 3.41 12.77
N GLN A 33 -12.50 2.68 12.39
CA GLN A 33 -13.82 2.68 13.04
C GLN A 33 -13.99 1.43 13.92
N ASP A 34 -15.16 1.22 14.53
CA ASP A 34 -15.36 0.09 15.44
C ASP A 34 -15.32 -1.29 14.74
N ASP A 35 -15.74 -1.37 13.48
CA ASP A 35 -15.90 -2.62 12.72
C ASP A 35 -15.16 -2.66 11.38
N TYR A 36 -14.49 -1.57 10.98
CA TYR A 36 -13.67 -1.53 9.77
C TYR A 36 -12.54 -0.51 9.81
N MET A 37 -11.51 -0.77 9.02
CA MET A 37 -10.43 0.16 8.69
C MET A 37 -10.61 0.67 7.26
N LYS A 38 -10.74 1.98 7.08
CA LYS A 38 -10.78 2.64 5.78
C LYS A 38 -9.37 3.05 5.39
N ILE A 39 -8.86 2.49 4.30
CA ILE A 39 -7.52 2.75 3.78
C ILE A 39 -7.62 3.67 2.55
N ARG A 40 -6.81 4.71 2.54
CA ARG A 40 -6.58 5.59 1.38
C ARG A 40 -5.11 5.51 1.03
N ILE A 41 -4.80 5.19 -0.22
CA ILE A 41 -3.41 5.08 -0.69
C ILE A 41 -3.25 5.86 -1.99
N GLY A 42 -2.26 6.76 -1.98
CA GLY A 42 -1.87 7.55 -3.13
C GLY A 42 -0.49 7.15 -3.64
N PHE A 43 -0.31 7.24 -4.95
CA PHE A 43 0.91 6.94 -5.66
C PHE A 43 1.41 8.19 -6.39
N ASN A 44 2.72 8.31 -6.59
CA ASN A 44 3.31 9.42 -7.35
C ASN A 44 3.17 9.25 -8.88
N GLY A 45 2.28 8.37 -9.34
CA GLY A 45 2.08 8.00 -10.73
C GLY A 45 1.02 6.91 -10.89
N SER A 46 0.80 6.48 -12.13
CA SER A 46 -0.18 5.45 -12.46
C SER A 46 0.17 4.10 -11.83
N PHE A 47 -0.76 3.53 -11.06
CA PHE A 47 -0.59 2.22 -10.42
C PHE A 47 -1.53 1.17 -11.02
N GLY A 48 -0.94 0.12 -11.56
CA GLY A 48 -1.61 -1.02 -12.21
C GLY A 48 -1.38 -2.38 -11.53
N GLY A 49 -0.84 -2.39 -10.30
CA GLY A 49 -0.54 -3.61 -9.55
C GLY A 49 -1.66 -4.05 -8.60
N LEU A 50 -1.35 -4.90 -7.63
CA LEU A 50 -2.32 -5.42 -6.65
C LEU A 50 -2.14 -4.79 -5.27
N LEU A 51 -3.26 -4.57 -4.57
CA LEU A 51 -3.29 -4.24 -3.14
C LEU A 51 -4.12 -5.29 -2.39
N TYR A 52 -3.51 -5.94 -1.41
CA TYR A 52 -4.12 -7.02 -0.64
C TYR A 52 -3.57 -7.09 0.78
N SER A 53 -4.26 -7.77 1.70
CA SER A 53 -3.73 -7.99 3.05
C SER A 53 -2.64 -9.07 3.06
N SER A 54 -1.50 -8.77 3.67
CA SER A 54 -0.34 -9.66 3.71
C SER A 54 -0.69 -11.04 4.27
N GLY A 55 -0.33 -12.09 3.55
CA GLY A 55 -0.67 -13.47 3.91
C GLY A 55 -2.07 -13.93 3.47
N TYR A 56 -2.84 -13.08 2.78
CA TYR A 56 -4.20 -13.38 2.32
C TYR A 56 -4.39 -13.18 0.80
N SER A 57 -3.31 -13.19 -0.01
CA SER A 57 -3.40 -13.02 -1.47
C SER A 57 -4.16 -14.12 -2.20
N TYR A 58 -4.37 -15.28 -1.58
CA TYR A 58 -5.13 -16.40 -2.14
C TYR A 58 -6.64 -16.22 -1.98
N ASP A 59 -7.08 -15.35 -1.07
CA ASP A 59 -8.49 -15.07 -0.83
C ASP A 59 -8.89 -13.84 -1.66
N PRO A 60 -9.78 -13.98 -2.67
CA PRO A 60 -10.19 -12.87 -3.51
C PRO A 60 -10.89 -11.75 -2.72
N ASP A 61 -11.51 -12.04 -1.57
CA ASP A 61 -12.14 -11.03 -0.71
C ASP A 61 -11.09 -10.12 -0.04
N CYS A 62 -9.83 -10.55 0.02
CA CYS A 62 -8.72 -9.82 0.64
C CYS A 62 -7.80 -9.14 -0.37
N VAL A 63 -8.15 -9.19 -1.66
CA VAL A 63 -7.53 -8.44 -2.76
C VAL A 63 -8.42 -7.24 -3.08
N TYR A 64 -8.06 -6.08 -2.54
CA TYR A 64 -8.92 -4.90 -2.58
C TYR A 64 -8.86 -4.17 -3.92
N ILE A 65 -7.67 -4.08 -4.50
CA ILE A 65 -7.45 -3.37 -5.76
C ILE A 65 -6.71 -4.28 -6.74
N ASN A 66 -7.28 -4.39 -7.94
CA ASN A 66 -6.59 -4.82 -9.14
C ASN A 66 -6.39 -3.59 -10.03
N GLY A 67 -5.17 -3.06 -10.01
CA GLY A 67 -4.86 -1.69 -10.43
C GLY A 67 -5.45 -1.34 -11.80
N THR A 68 -6.07 -0.17 -11.87
CA THR A 68 -6.72 0.37 -13.07
C THR A 68 -5.91 1.48 -13.73
N GLY A 69 -4.69 1.74 -13.24
CA GLY A 69 -3.84 2.84 -13.68
C GLY A 69 -4.13 4.17 -13.01
N ARG A 70 -4.97 4.21 -11.95
CA ARG A 70 -5.18 5.41 -11.13
C ARG A 70 -3.99 5.65 -10.19
N GLU A 71 -3.85 6.89 -9.77
CA GLU A 71 -2.86 7.31 -8.75
C GLU A 71 -3.41 7.25 -7.32
N TYR A 72 -4.71 7.01 -7.15
CA TYR A 72 -5.37 7.00 -5.84
C TYR A 72 -6.41 5.89 -5.74
N TYR A 73 -6.43 5.21 -4.59
CA TYR A 73 -7.39 4.18 -4.27
C TYR A 73 -7.89 4.30 -2.83
N GLU A 74 -9.15 3.92 -2.63
CA GLU A 74 -9.82 3.88 -1.33
C GLU A 74 -10.52 2.52 -1.19
N PHE A 75 -10.31 1.84 -0.08
CA PHE A 75 -10.93 0.55 0.22
C PHE A 75 -11.12 0.33 1.72
N TYR A 76 -11.86 -0.71 2.07
CA TYR A 76 -12.24 -1.03 3.44
C TYR A 76 -11.73 -2.42 3.81
N ILE A 77 -11.21 -2.55 5.03
CA ILE A 77 -10.83 -3.82 5.64
C ILE A 77 -11.70 -4.04 6.86
N GLN A 78 -12.57 -5.04 6.84
CA GLN A 78 -13.45 -5.35 7.95
C GLN A 78 -12.69 -5.95 9.15
N LEU A 79 -13.17 -5.69 10.36
CA LEU A 79 -12.71 -6.34 11.57
C LEU A 79 -12.93 -7.86 11.47
N ASN A 80 -11.98 -8.66 11.98
CA ASN A 80 -12.01 -10.12 11.92
C ASN A 80 -12.02 -10.72 10.50
N ARG A 81 -11.63 -9.93 9.48
CA ARG A 81 -11.42 -10.39 8.10
C ARG A 81 -9.98 -10.11 7.66
N CYS A 82 -9.45 -10.92 6.75
CA CYS A 82 -8.15 -10.68 6.10
C CYS A 82 -6.98 -10.45 7.08
N GLY A 83 -7.01 -11.14 8.23
CA GLY A 83 -6.00 -11.03 9.29
C GLY A 83 -6.13 -9.81 10.20
N THR A 84 -7.16 -8.99 10.05
CA THR A 84 -7.40 -7.83 10.90
C THR A 84 -7.86 -8.25 12.28
N LEU A 85 -7.07 -7.96 13.32
CA LEU A 85 -7.47 -8.18 14.70
C LEU A 85 -7.76 -6.84 15.39
N GLY A 86 -8.77 -6.86 16.28
CA GLY A 86 -9.02 -5.80 17.25
C GLY A 86 -8.50 -6.17 18.63
N LYS A 87 -7.79 -5.26 19.31
CA LYS A 87 -7.55 -5.35 20.75
C LYS A 87 -8.57 -4.49 21.48
N ASN A 88 -9.45 -5.14 22.24
CA ASN A 88 -10.21 -4.50 23.30
C ASN A 88 -9.35 -4.56 24.56
N SER A 89 -8.84 -3.43 25.05
CA SER A 89 -8.27 -3.38 26.39
C SER A 89 -9.40 -3.66 27.38
N ARG A 90 -9.46 -4.90 27.87
CA ARG A 90 -10.42 -5.31 28.91
C ARG A 90 -10.18 -4.44 30.14
N GLN A 91 -11.06 -3.45 30.34
CA GLN A 91 -11.57 -2.85 31.58
C GLN A 91 -10.59 -2.33 32.68
N GLU A 92 -9.37 -2.84 32.82
CA GLU A 92 -8.42 -2.45 33.85
C GLU A 92 -7.61 -1.18 33.49
N ASP A 93 -7.33 -0.95 32.20
CA ASP A 93 -6.60 0.24 31.72
C ASP A 93 -7.50 1.44 31.34
N ALA A 94 -8.81 1.22 31.24
CA ALA A 94 -9.79 2.24 30.81
C ALA A 94 -9.87 3.44 31.77
N ARG A 95 -9.46 3.26 33.04
CA ARG A 95 -9.41 4.33 34.05
C ARG A 95 -8.21 5.26 33.89
N LYS A 96 -7.19 4.86 33.10
CA LYS A 96 -5.94 5.62 32.92
C LYS A 96 -5.77 6.19 31.51
N ASN A 97 -6.45 5.62 30.51
CA ASN A 97 -6.44 6.13 29.13
C ASN A 97 -7.82 5.89 28.46
N PRO A 98 -8.67 6.92 28.29
CA PRO A 98 -10.06 6.75 27.87
C PRO A 98 -10.28 6.39 26.39
N ALA A 99 -9.24 6.14 25.60
CA ALA A 99 -9.42 5.70 24.22
C ALA A 99 -8.20 4.95 23.72
N LYS A 100 -8.43 3.76 23.16
CA LYS A 100 -7.98 3.38 21.81
C LYS A 100 -8.33 1.90 21.60
N ASN A 101 -9.50 1.65 21.00
CA ASN A 101 -9.71 0.40 20.27
C ASN A 101 -8.61 0.34 19.21
N LEU A 102 -7.72 -0.64 19.33
CA LEU A 102 -6.58 -0.80 18.43
C LEU A 102 -6.95 -1.82 17.37
N MET A 103 -6.94 -1.39 16.11
CA MET A 103 -7.01 -2.28 14.95
C MET A 103 -5.68 -2.27 14.23
N TRP A 104 -5.30 -3.44 13.70
CA TRP A 104 -4.09 -3.56 12.91
C TRP A 104 -4.32 -4.51 11.72
N ASN A 105 -3.74 -4.14 10.58
CA ASN A 105 -3.64 -4.95 9.38
C ASN A 105 -2.32 -4.60 8.68
N THR A 106 -1.75 -5.55 7.95
CA THR A 106 -0.60 -5.30 7.08
C THR A 106 -1.07 -5.40 5.63
N VAL A 107 -0.90 -4.34 4.85
CA VAL A 107 -1.26 -4.31 3.42
C VAL A 107 0.02 -4.48 2.58
N THR A 108 -0.04 -5.34 1.57
CA THR A 108 1.01 -5.52 0.58
C THR A 108 0.66 -4.80 -0.72
N VAL A 109 1.64 -4.03 -1.23
CA VAL A 109 1.61 -3.43 -2.57
C VAL A 109 2.47 -4.28 -3.49
N GLN A 110 1.86 -4.96 -4.44
CA GLN A 110 2.56 -5.74 -5.46
C GLN A 110 2.55 -4.98 -6.79
N TYR A 111 3.74 -4.69 -7.31
CA TYR A 111 3.92 -4.11 -8.65
C TYR A 111 3.94 -5.22 -9.70
N ASN A 112 3.60 -4.86 -10.95
CA ASN A 112 3.77 -5.73 -12.13
C ASN A 112 5.24 -5.86 -12.53
#